data_AF-A0A5S9M3E6-F1
#
_entry.id   AF-A0A5S9M3E6-F1
#
_cell.length_a   1.000
_cell.length_b   1.000
_cell.length_c   1.000
_cell.angle_alpha   90.00
_cell.angle_beta   90.00
_cell.angle_gamma   90.00
#
_symmetry.space_group_name_H-M   'P 1'
#
loop_
_entity.id
_entity.type
_entity.pdbx_description
1 polymer ?
#
loop_
_entity_poly.entity_id
_entity_poly.type
_entity_poly.pdbx_seq_one_letter_code
_entity_poly.pdbx_strand_id
1 'polypeptide(L)' 'MNIFLQTNGSKKETASRLYIVRQTLYHRLDKLHALLGEDVMQAPKRQALEFAILAYEFLQGNRR' A
#
# COMPACT_ATOMS: atom_id res chain seq x y z
N MET A 1 1.40 0.27 -2.93
CA MET A 1 0.85 0.35 -1.57
C MET A 1 -0.60 0.81 -1.58
N ASN A 2 -0.96 1.94 -2.20
CA ASN A 2 -2.35 2.45 -2.26
C ASN A 2 -3.39 1.35 -2.64
N ILE A 3 -3.21 0.67 -3.79
CA ILE A 3 -4.10 -0.44 -4.21
C ILE A 3 -4.17 -1.60 -3.18
N PHE A 4 -3.09 -1.88 -2.45
CA PHE A 4 -3.07 -2.92 -1.42
C PHE A 4 -3.92 -2.54 -0.19
N LEU A 5 -3.87 -1.26 0.21
CA LEU A 5 -4.70 -0.73 1.29
C LEU A 5 -6.18 -0.66 0.88
N GLN A 6 -6.47 -0.21 -0.34
CA GLN A 6 -7.83 -0.15 -0.89
C GLN A 6 -8.51 -1.52 -1.01
N THR A 7 -7.74 -2.59 -1.18
CA THR A 7 -8.25 -3.97 -1.23
C THR A 7 -8.17 -4.67 0.12
N ASN A 8 -8.07 -3.90 1.21
CA ASN A 8 -8.03 -4.41 2.58
C ASN A 8 -6.92 -5.44 2.83
N GLY A 9 -5.78 -5.31 2.14
CA GLY A 9 -4.66 -6.26 2.22
C GLY A 9 -4.84 -7.53 1.38
N SER A 10 -5.88 -7.63 0.54
CA SER A 10 -6.10 -8.79 -0.31
C SER A 10 -5.01 -8.89 -1.38
N LYS A 11 -4.04 -9.79 -1.18
CA LYS A 11 -2.94 -10.01 -2.13
C LYS A 11 -3.46 -10.48 -3.51
N LYS A 12 -4.50 -11.31 -3.54
CA LYS A 12 -5.10 -11.80 -4.80
C LYS A 12 -5.74 -10.65 -5.57
N GLU A 13 -6.55 -9.84 -4.90
CA GLU A 13 -7.24 -8.72 -5.54
C GLU A 13 -6.27 -7.62 -5.95
N THR A 14 -5.28 -7.32 -5.11
CA THR A 14 -4.20 -6.36 -5.42
C THR A 14 -3.44 -6.77 -6.67
N ALA A 15 -3.03 -8.04 -6.79
CA ALA A 15 -2.30 -8.53 -7.96
C ALA A 15 -3.14 -8.40 -9.24
N SER A 16 -4.45 -8.71 -9.14
CA SER A 16 -5.40 -8.56 -10.24
C SER A 16 -5.54 -7.09 -10.68
N ARG A 17 -5.78 -6.17 -9.75
CA ARG A 17 -5.93 -4.73 -10.04
C ARG A 17 -4.65 -4.08 -10.57
N LEU A 18 -3.49 -4.62 -10.20
CA LEU A 18 -2.19 -4.17 -10.70
C LEU A 18 -1.77 -4.87 -12.00
N TYR A 19 -2.54 -5.84 -12.50
CA TYR A 19 -2.21 -6.66 -13.67
C TYR A 19 -0.83 -7.33 -13.59
N ILE A 20 -0.45 -7.80 -12.38
CA ILE A 20 0.83 -8.48 -12.14
C ILE A 20 0.64 -9.87 -11.58
N VAL A 21 1.64 -10.72 -11.78
CA VAL A 21 1.70 -12.04 -11.15
C VAL A 21 1.92 -11.94 -9.63
N ARG A 22 1.38 -12.91 -8.88
CA ARG A 22 1.44 -12.94 -7.40
C ARG A 22 2.86 -12.86 -6.85
N GLN A 23 3.82 -13.53 -7.50
CA GLN A 23 5.21 -13.53 -7.07
C GLN A 23 5.81 -12.12 -7.04
N THR A 24 5.53 -11.32 -8.08
CA THR A 24 5.96 -9.92 -8.16
C THR A 24 5.33 -9.08 -7.06
N LEU A 25 4.06 -9.32 -6.73
CA LEU A 25 3.41 -8.63 -5.62
C LEU A 25 4.07 -8.98 -4.28
N TYR A 26 4.37 -10.25 -4.04
CA TYR A 26 4.94 -10.70 -2.76
C TYR A 26 6.31 -10.07 -2.54
N HIS A 27 7.19 -10.09 -3.54
CA HIS A 27 8.49 -9.41 -3.47
C HIS A 27 8.37 -7.90 -3.19
N ARG A 28 7.33 -7.23 -3.70
CA ARG A 28 7.09 -5.81 -3.41
C ARG A 28 6.60 -5.60 -1.98
N LEU A 29 5.72 -6.49 -1.50
CA LEU A 29 5.21 -6.43 -0.12
C LEU A 29 6.31 -6.72 0.90
N ASP A 30 7.17 -7.71 0.66
CA ASP A 30 8.30 -8.03 1.54
C ASP A 30 9.22 -6.82 1.72
N LYS A 31 9.51 -6.10 0.62
CA LYS A 31 10.29 -4.85 0.69
C LYS A 31 9.57 -3.77 1.48
N LEU A 32 8.25 -3.65 1.35
CA LEU A 32 7.47 -2.67 2.11
C LEU A 32 7.43 -3.03 3.61
N HIS A 33 7.28 -4.30 3.94
CA HIS A 33 7.30 -4.76 5.33
C HIS A 33 8.68 -4.62 5.97
N ALA A 34 9.76 -4.86 5.22
CA ALA A 34 11.13 -4.61 5.69
C ALA A 34 11.36 -3.13 6.06
N LEU A 35 10.66 -2.20 5.42
CA LEU A 35 10.78 -0.76 5.67
C LEU A 35 9.79 -0.25 6.73
N LEU A 36 8.58 -0.78 6.77
CA LEU A 36 7.45 -0.24 7.57
C LEU A 36 7.07 -1.12 8.77
N GLY A 37 7.58 -2.34 8.83
CA GLY A 37 7.15 -3.39 9.75
C GLY A 37 6.05 -4.28 9.16
N GLU A 38 6.01 -5.53 9.63
CA GLU A 38 4.99 -6.53 9.27
C GLU A 38 3.59 -6.16 9.78
N ASP A 39 3.51 -5.32 10.81
CA ASP A 39 2.27 -4.88 11.46
C ASP A 39 1.63 -3.64 10.80
N VAL A 40 2.09 -3.28 9.59
CA VAL A 40 1.57 -2.14 8.81
C VAL A 40 0.06 -2.17 8.57
N MET A 41 -0.57 -3.36 8.60
CA MET A 41 -2.01 -3.54 8.42
C MET A 41 -2.82 -3.42 9.72
N GLN A 42 -2.19 -3.25 10.88
CA GLN A 42 -2.90 -2.98 12.14
C GLN A 42 -3.57 -1.61 12.08
N ALA A 43 -4.77 -1.50 12.66
CA ALA A 43 -5.63 -0.32 12.56
C ALA A 43 -4.91 1.04 12.73
N PRO A 44 -4.10 1.29 13.79
CA PRO A 44 -3.45 2.60 13.96
C PRO A 44 -2.38 2.88 12.88
N LYS A 45 -1.57 1.88 12.52
CA LYS A 45 -0.53 2.02 11.48
C LYS A 45 -1.13 2.17 10.09
N ARG A 46 -2.17 1.40 9.80
CA ARG A 46 -2.91 1.49 8.54
C ARG A 46 -3.52 2.88 8.37
N GLN A 47 -4.20 3.39 9.40
CA GLN A 47 -4.83 4.71 9.33
C GLN A 47 -3.79 5.82 9.11
N ALA A 48 -2.66 5.76 9.83
CA ALA A 48 -1.56 6.70 9.62
C ALA A 48 -1.01 6.63 8.18
N LEU A 49 -0.88 5.43 7.62
CA LEU A 49 -0.37 5.23 6.26
C LEU A 49 -1.35 5.71 5.18
N GLU A 50 -2.65 5.43 5.34
CA GLU A 50 -3.70 5.91 4.44
C GLU A 50 -3.73 7.45 4.44
N PHE A 51 -3.63 8.07 5.62
CA PHE A 51 -3.52 9.52 5.74
C PHE A 51 -2.24 10.08 5.09
N ALA A 52 -1.08 9.45 5.32
CA ALA A 52 0.18 9.90 4.75
C ALA A 52 0.18 9.85 3.22
N ILE A 53 -0.40 8.80 2.62
CA ILE A 53 -0.57 8.67 1.17
C ILE A 53 -1.47 9.80 0.64
N LEU A 54 -2.61 10.03 1.30
CA LEU A 54 -3.54 11.10 0.91
C LEU A 54 -2.89 12.48 0.99
N ALA A 55 -2.18 12.77 2.08
CA ALA A 55 -1.47 14.02 2.27
C ALA A 55 -0.38 14.22 1.21
N TYR A 56 0.37 13.16 0.87
CA TYR A 56 1.37 13.20 -0.19
C TYR A 56 0.72 13.48 -1.56
N GLU A 57 -0.36 12.78 -1.90
CA GLU A 57 -1.11 12.99 -3.15
C GLU A 57 -1.67 14.42 -3.23
N PHE A 58 -2.22 14.93 -2.13
CA PHE A 58 -2.71 16.32 -2.02
C PHE A 58 -1.59 17.34 -2.26
N LEU A 59 -0.44 17.18 -1.59
CA LEU A 59 0.70 18.08 -1.75
C LEU A 59 1.28 18.06 -3.17
N GLN A 60 1.29 16.91 -3.83
CA GLN A 60 1.75 16.80 -5.21
C GLN A 60 0.72 17.35 -6.22
N GLY A 61 -0.58 17.17 -5.94
CA GLY A 61 -1.66 17.75 -6.73
C GLY A 61 -1.69 19.28 -6.66
N ASN A 62 -1.36 19.84 -5.50
CA ASN A 62 -1.26 21.28 -5.26
C ASN A 62 0.02 21.93 -5.81
N ARG A 63 0.92 21.13 -6.43
CA ARG A 63 2.16 21.58 -7.07
C ARG A 63 1.99 21.81 -8.59
N ARG A 64 0.76 21.79 -9.09
CA ARG A 64 0.38 22.09 -10.48
C ARG A 64 -0.18 23.49 -10.63
#